data_AF-A0A182IZE5-F1
#
_entry.id   AF-A0A182IZE5-F1
#
_cell.length_a   1.000
_cell.length_b   1.000
_cell.length_c   1.000
_cell.angle_alpha   90.00
_cell.angle_beta   90.00
_cell.angle_gamma   90.00
#
_symmetry.space_group_name_H-M   'P 1'
#
loop_
_entity.id
_entity.type
_entity.pdbx_description
1 polymer ?
#
loop_
_entity_poly.entity_id
_entity_poly.type
_entity_poly.pdbx_seq_one_letter_code
_entity_poly.pdbx_strand_id
1 'polypeptide(L)'
;MQADARISPKVIALQRGLYDELQALERSALIANHGYASSDGSAFGQLRMIFHEFDRQNQESITAILRVLALVDHTLENTIKDCEKIFDLPSLESENIIFRDVTRPLLLRVAELCRQISSDELSGLEATMEAVEEEANGYRERLDAAREDMRTVLEQLEKLPEALWIVNKIEGPVHRMKLRNVEIESSIMEAVQNISHRQGLLRASLLDAIAQSSHDSDDTDLITSFLEGWENETSVLAEDLSEQLQMWNNQTEDTLHMIATEVEAILHNLIESPVTAFLEGENSLKCLAEYYTNVAVQAVVTGLENIFLCFGGEDALAKPLETIVRLLALVENDVDSICQDLQDCFRSDGTHQAASTEMMSCFEAAEPILDATEDFIEAKMNEIFFHLEDAVFFEELQTEACLYYKARELMMSEAFINLRYRRCNGAEEPSSQESLGNSQYIPV
;
A
#
# COMPACT_ATOMS: atom_id res chain seq x y z
N MET A 1 8.33 -72.09 -33.20
CA MET A 1 8.55 -71.91 -31.75
C MET A 1 7.70 -70.73 -31.35
N GLN A 2 6.55 -70.96 -30.72
CA GLN A 2 5.80 -69.89 -30.06
C GLN A 2 6.60 -69.54 -28.80
N ALA A 3 7.29 -68.41 -28.82
CA ALA A 3 7.80 -67.82 -27.59
C ALA A 3 6.58 -67.23 -26.87
N ASP A 4 6.19 -67.82 -25.73
CA ASP A 4 5.31 -67.16 -24.78
C ASP A 4 5.98 -65.83 -24.41
N ALA A 5 5.49 -64.72 -24.99
CA ALA A 5 5.87 -63.39 -24.59
C ALA A 5 5.30 -63.15 -23.18
N ARG A 6 6.03 -63.60 -22.16
CA ARG A 6 5.70 -63.26 -20.78
C ARG A 6 6.03 -61.79 -20.59
N ILE A 7 5.00 -61.00 -20.34
CA ILE A 7 5.09 -59.60 -19.97
C ILE A 7 6.17 -59.45 -18.89
N SER A 8 7.13 -58.56 -19.12
CA SER A 8 8.14 -58.28 -18.11
C SER A 8 7.44 -57.78 -16.83
N PRO A 9 7.74 -58.34 -15.64
CA PRO A 9 7.19 -57.88 -14.37
C PRO A 9 7.36 -56.37 -14.16
N LYS A 10 8.40 -55.78 -14.75
CA LYS A 10 8.67 -54.33 -14.75
C LYS A 10 7.59 -53.52 -15.49
N VAL A 11 7.09 -54.01 -16.63
CA VAL A 11 6.00 -53.35 -17.39
C VAL A 11 4.71 -53.37 -16.60
N ILE A 12 4.39 -54.49 -15.95
CA ILE A 12 3.19 -54.63 -15.13
C ILE A 12 3.24 -53.65 -13.95
N ALA A 13 4.41 -53.52 -13.31
CA ALA A 13 4.59 -52.58 -12.21
C ALA A 13 4.43 -51.13 -12.67
N LEU A 14 5.04 -50.76 -13.81
CA LEU A 14 4.92 -49.44 -14.40
C LEU A 14 3.48 -49.10 -14.81
N GLN A 15 2.79 -50.01 -15.50
CA GLN A 15 1.38 -49.84 -15.89
C GLN A 15 0.48 -49.63 -14.67
N ARG A 16 0.67 -50.41 -13.59
CA ARG A 16 -0.10 -50.22 -12.34
C ARG A 16 0.18 -48.87 -11.71
N GLY A 17 1.45 -48.47 -11.60
CA GLY A 17 1.82 -47.18 -11.02
C GLY A 17 1.22 -45.99 -11.78
N LEU A 18 1.28 -46.01 -13.11
CA LEU A 18 0.68 -44.98 -13.97
C LEU A 18 -0.86 -45.01 -13.93
N TYR A 19 -1.46 -46.18 -13.78
CA TYR A 19 -2.92 -46.31 -13.66
C TYR A 19 -3.44 -45.75 -12.33
N ASP A 20 -2.75 -46.05 -11.22
CA ASP A 20 -3.06 -45.46 -9.91
C ASP A 20 -2.92 -43.93 -9.94
N GLU A 21 -1.91 -43.42 -10.65
CA GLU A 21 -1.70 -41.98 -10.87
C GLU A 21 -2.84 -41.33 -11.67
N LEU A 22 -3.28 -41.99 -12.75
CA LEU A 22 -4.41 -41.54 -13.56
C LEU A 22 -5.69 -41.45 -12.71
N GLN A 23 -5.94 -42.46 -11.85
CA GLN A 23 -7.08 -42.43 -10.94
C GLN A 23 -6.97 -41.31 -9.88
N ALA A 24 -5.76 -40.97 -9.45
CA ALA A 24 -5.53 -39.86 -8.52
C ALA A 24 -5.81 -38.50 -9.20
N LEU A 25 -5.37 -38.31 -10.44
CA LEU A 25 -5.69 -37.12 -11.26
C LEU A 25 -7.18 -36.92 -11.43
N GLU A 26 -7.91 -37.96 -11.83
CA GLU A 26 -9.36 -37.90 -12.05
C GLU A 26 -10.15 -37.53 -10.79
N ARG A 27 -9.57 -37.76 -9.60
CA ARG A 27 -10.16 -37.41 -8.30
C ARG A 27 -9.70 -36.04 -7.78
N SER A 28 -8.72 -35.39 -8.42
CA SER A 28 -8.16 -34.12 -7.99
C SER A 28 -9.20 -32.98 -8.10
N ALA A 29 -9.30 -32.17 -7.04
CA ALA A 29 -10.23 -31.04 -6.97
C ALA A 29 -9.92 -29.93 -7.98
N LEU A 30 -8.67 -29.83 -8.45
CA LEU A 30 -8.25 -28.91 -9.51
C LEU A 30 -9.00 -29.15 -10.82
N ILE A 31 -9.36 -30.40 -11.14
CA ILE A 31 -10.09 -30.73 -12.38
C ILE A 31 -11.61 -30.57 -12.19
N ALA A 32 -12.11 -30.86 -10.99
CA ALA A 32 -13.55 -30.87 -10.71
C ALA A 32 -14.20 -29.48 -10.60
N ASN A 33 -13.41 -28.44 -10.34
CA ASN A 33 -13.91 -27.08 -10.14
C ASN A 33 -13.84 -26.22 -11.43
N HIS A 34 -14.79 -26.43 -12.35
CA HIS A 34 -14.93 -25.63 -13.58
C HIS A 34 -15.33 -24.16 -13.37
N GLY A 35 -15.56 -23.72 -12.13
CA GLY A 35 -15.97 -22.34 -11.80
C GLY A 35 -14.85 -21.30 -11.82
N TYR A 36 -13.58 -21.70 -12.01
CA TYR A 36 -12.42 -20.81 -11.81
C TYR A 36 -11.74 -20.35 -13.11
N ALA A 37 -12.26 -20.73 -14.28
CA ALA A 37 -11.84 -20.22 -15.59
C ALA A 37 -12.40 -18.80 -15.84
N SER A 38 -12.07 -17.84 -14.97
CA SER A 38 -12.28 -16.43 -15.28
C SER A 38 -11.10 -15.93 -16.11
N SER A 39 -11.34 -15.60 -17.38
CA SER A 39 -10.33 -15.07 -18.31
C SER A 39 -10.08 -13.57 -18.09
N ASP A 40 -9.87 -13.15 -16.85
CA ASP A 40 -9.79 -11.71 -16.54
C ASP A 40 -8.48 -11.03 -17.04
N GLY A 41 -7.70 -11.72 -17.87
CA GLY A 41 -6.41 -11.24 -18.41
C GLY A 41 -5.29 -11.08 -17.38
N SER A 42 -5.61 -11.06 -16.09
CA SER A 42 -4.66 -10.91 -14.97
C SER A 42 -3.68 -12.07 -14.86
N ALA A 43 -2.48 -11.79 -14.31
CA ALA A 43 -1.46 -12.81 -14.08
C ALA A 43 -1.98 -14.00 -13.25
N PHE A 44 -2.84 -13.74 -12.24
CA PHE A 44 -3.45 -14.80 -11.44
C PHE A 44 -4.43 -15.66 -12.23
N GLY A 45 -5.21 -15.06 -13.13
CA GLY A 45 -6.09 -15.79 -14.04
C GLY A 45 -5.29 -16.69 -15.00
N GLN A 46 -4.21 -16.16 -15.56
CA GLN A 46 -3.30 -16.91 -16.42
C GLN A 46 -2.62 -18.08 -15.68
N LEU A 47 -2.17 -17.86 -14.44
CA LEU A 47 -1.57 -18.92 -13.62
C LEU A 47 -2.54 -20.08 -13.36
N ARG A 48 -3.79 -19.78 -13.01
CA ARG A 48 -4.83 -20.81 -12.82
C ARG A 48 -5.06 -21.60 -14.10
N MET A 49 -5.10 -20.92 -15.26
CA MET A 49 -5.22 -21.59 -16.55
C MET A 49 -4.04 -22.53 -16.83
N ILE A 50 -2.80 -22.12 -16.53
CA ILE A 50 -1.61 -22.99 -16.67
C ILE A 50 -1.71 -24.22 -15.77
N PHE A 51 -2.18 -24.09 -14.53
CA PHE A 51 -2.31 -25.22 -13.60
C PHE A 51 -3.37 -26.21 -14.10
N HIS A 52 -4.55 -25.73 -14.52
CA HIS A 52 -5.59 -26.59 -15.09
C HIS A 52 -5.14 -27.27 -16.39
N GLU A 53 -4.47 -26.52 -17.27
CA GLU A 53 -3.97 -27.05 -18.54
C GLU A 53 -2.89 -28.11 -18.31
N PHE A 54 -2.01 -27.92 -17.31
CA PHE A 54 -1.02 -28.91 -16.92
C PHE A 54 -1.68 -30.22 -16.49
N ASP A 55 -2.67 -30.18 -15.59
CA ASP A 55 -3.38 -31.37 -15.13
C ASP A 55 -4.08 -32.11 -16.30
N ARG A 56 -4.73 -31.37 -17.20
CA ARG A 56 -5.37 -31.92 -18.40
C ARG A 56 -4.37 -32.62 -19.31
N GLN A 57 -3.30 -31.92 -19.68
CA GLN A 57 -2.24 -32.47 -20.55
C GLN A 57 -1.57 -33.68 -19.90
N ASN A 58 -1.39 -33.66 -18.59
CA ASN A 58 -0.80 -34.75 -17.84
C ASN A 58 -1.69 -36.01 -17.83
N GLN A 59 -3.01 -35.86 -17.69
CA GLN A 59 -3.97 -36.97 -17.80
C GLN A 59 -3.96 -37.60 -19.20
N GLU A 60 -3.96 -36.77 -20.25
CA GLU A 60 -3.89 -37.21 -21.65
C GLU A 60 -2.57 -37.95 -21.93
N SER A 61 -1.46 -37.42 -21.40
CA SER A 61 -0.13 -38.00 -21.52
C SER A 61 -0.02 -39.37 -20.86
N ILE A 62 -0.46 -39.52 -19.60
CA ILE A 62 -0.47 -40.81 -18.91
C ILE A 62 -1.35 -41.82 -19.68
N THR A 63 -2.50 -41.38 -20.18
CA THR A 63 -3.40 -42.24 -20.97
C THR A 63 -2.71 -42.73 -22.24
N ALA A 64 -1.98 -41.86 -22.96
CA ALA A 64 -1.22 -42.22 -24.14
C ALA A 64 -0.08 -43.21 -23.80
N ILE A 65 0.66 -42.96 -22.73
CA ILE A 65 1.74 -43.85 -22.26
C ILE A 65 1.19 -45.24 -21.92
N LEU A 66 0.08 -45.33 -21.18
CA LEU A 66 -0.57 -46.59 -20.83
C LEU A 66 -0.99 -47.39 -22.08
N ARG A 67 -1.50 -46.71 -23.11
CA ARG A 67 -1.83 -47.35 -24.40
C ARG A 67 -0.57 -47.89 -25.10
N VAL A 68 0.53 -47.13 -25.12
CA VAL A 68 1.81 -47.57 -25.67
C VAL A 68 2.37 -48.78 -24.90
N LEU A 69 2.32 -48.76 -23.56
CA LEU A 69 2.77 -49.89 -22.76
C LEU A 69 1.90 -51.13 -22.97
N ALA A 70 0.60 -50.98 -23.25
CA ALA A 70 -0.29 -52.10 -23.60
C ALA A 70 0.04 -52.70 -24.97
N LEU A 71 0.64 -51.95 -25.90
CA LEU A 71 1.10 -52.49 -27.18
C LEU A 71 2.27 -53.46 -26.99
N VAL A 72 3.17 -53.18 -26.04
CA VAL A 72 4.29 -54.06 -25.68
C VAL A 72 3.82 -55.41 -25.13
N ASP A 73 2.57 -55.50 -24.67
CA ASP A 73 1.90 -56.69 -24.14
C ASP A 73 1.42 -57.66 -25.25
N HIS A 74 1.15 -57.16 -26.46
CA HIS A 74 0.66 -57.98 -27.56
C HIS A 74 1.79 -58.51 -28.46
N THR A 75 1.68 -59.77 -28.90
CA THR A 75 2.61 -60.40 -29.86
C THR A 75 2.91 -59.47 -31.02
N LEU A 76 4.19 -59.09 -31.15
CA LEU A 76 4.78 -58.06 -32.03
C LEU A 76 4.34 -58.07 -33.52
N GLU A 77 3.67 -59.12 -34.01
CA GLU A 77 3.33 -59.29 -35.42
C GLU A 77 2.29 -58.28 -35.97
N ASN A 78 1.52 -57.58 -35.12
CA ASN A 78 0.54 -56.55 -35.55
C ASN A 78 0.76 -55.15 -34.94
N THR A 79 1.79 -54.98 -34.11
CA THR A 79 1.93 -53.84 -33.19
C THR A 79 2.71 -52.64 -33.76
N ILE A 80 3.45 -52.87 -34.86
CA ILE A 80 4.55 -52.02 -35.35
C ILE A 80 4.09 -50.72 -36.06
N LYS A 81 2.83 -50.59 -36.47
CA LYS A 81 2.35 -49.45 -37.29
C LYS A 81 1.49 -48.40 -36.57
N ASP A 82 1.16 -48.59 -35.30
CA ASP A 82 0.21 -47.73 -34.58
C ASP A 82 0.81 -46.98 -33.37
N CYS A 83 2.08 -47.21 -32.99
CA CYS A 83 2.69 -46.49 -31.85
C CYS A 83 2.74 -44.97 -32.08
N GLU A 84 3.16 -44.53 -33.29
CA GLU A 84 3.16 -43.10 -33.66
C GLU A 84 1.75 -42.49 -33.83
N LYS A 85 0.71 -43.31 -34.03
CA LYS A 85 -0.69 -42.82 -34.07
C LYS A 85 -1.34 -42.76 -32.70
N ILE A 86 -0.87 -43.58 -31.76
CA ILE A 86 -1.37 -43.67 -30.38
C ILE A 86 -0.68 -42.65 -29.49
N PHE A 87 0.58 -42.30 -29.81
CA PHE A 87 1.36 -41.30 -29.11
C PHE A 87 1.15 -39.91 -29.72
N ASP A 88 0.57 -39.00 -28.93
CA ASP A 88 0.26 -37.64 -29.36
C ASP A 88 1.51 -36.75 -29.33
N LEU A 89 2.19 -36.62 -30.48
CA LEU A 89 3.32 -35.72 -30.69
C LEU A 89 3.05 -34.23 -30.33
N PRO A 90 1.86 -33.66 -30.59
CA PRO A 90 1.50 -32.31 -30.14
C PRO A 90 1.73 -32.04 -28.65
N SER A 91 1.55 -33.05 -27.79
CA SER A 91 1.83 -32.93 -26.36
C SER A 91 3.31 -32.63 -26.05
N LEU A 92 4.26 -33.07 -26.91
CA LEU A 92 5.69 -32.76 -26.74
C LEU A 92 6.07 -31.31 -27.07
N GLU A 93 5.18 -30.59 -27.77
CA GLU A 93 5.33 -29.19 -28.17
C GLU A 93 4.59 -28.23 -27.22
N SER A 94 4.05 -28.74 -26.10
CA SER A 94 3.35 -27.92 -25.12
C SER A 94 4.20 -26.74 -24.63
N GLU A 95 3.62 -25.54 -24.68
CA GLU A 95 4.18 -24.31 -24.11
C GLU A 95 4.00 -24.22 -22.59
N ASN A 96 3.26 -25.16 -21.97
CA ASN A 96 3.06 -25.18 -20.53
C ASN A 96 4.39 -25.46 -19.81
N ILE A 97 4.84 -24.48 -19.04
CA ILE A 97 6.15 -24.50 -18.36
C ILE A 97 6.25 -25.67 -17.38
N ILE A 98 5.19 -25.96 -16.63
CA ILE A 98 5.15 -27.07 -15.67
C ILE A 98 5.20 -28.40 -16.41
N PHE A 99 4.43 -28.52 -17.49
CA PHE A 99 4.41 -29.74 -18.31
C PHE A 99 5.78 -30.07 -18.89
N ARG A 100 6.48 -29.05 -19.40
CA ARG A 100 7.83 -29.18 -19.95
C ARG A 100 8.83 -29.74 -18.94
N ASP A 101 8.71 -29.31 -17.69
CA ASP A 101 9.68 -29.65 -16.63
C ASP A 101 9.31 -30.99 -15.93
N VAL A 102 8.02 -31.31 -15.83
CA VAL A 102 7.52 -32.49 -15.12
C VAL A 102 7.30 -33.68 -16.06
N THR A 103 6.43 -33.54 -17.06
CA THR A 103 5.85 -34.64 -17.84
C THR A 103 6.61 -34.93 -19.13
N ARG A 104 7.11 -33.90 -19.82
CA ARG A 104 7.83 -34.03 -21.09
C ARG A 104 9.05 -34.98 -21.04
N PRO A 105 9.87 -35.04 -19.97
CA PRO A 105 10.99 -35.98 -19.91
C PRO A 105 10.57 -37.44 -20.05
N LEU A 106 9.46 -37.85 -19.41
CA LEU A 106 8.91 -39.19 -19.53
C LEU A 106 8.37 -39.46 -20.95
N LEU A 107 7.65 -38.48 -21.52
CA LEU A 107 7.15 -38.60 -22.88
C LEU A 107 8.27 -38.78 -23.92
N LEU A 108 9.40 -38.09 -23.76
CA LEU A 108 10.56 -38.27 -24.65
C LEU A 108 11.13 -39.70 -24.57
N ARG A 109 11.15 -40.32 -23.37
CA ARG A 109 11.58 -41.73 -23.21
C ARG A 109 10.59 -42.70 -23.86
N VAL A 110 9.29 -42.45 -23.72
CA VAL A 110 8.24 -43.28 -24.32
C VAL A 110 8.21 -43.12 -25.84
N ALA A 111 8.49 -41.93 -26.36
CA ALA A 111 8.64 -41.70 -27.80
C ALA A 111 9.82 -42.50 -28.37
N GLU A 112 10.95 -42.55 -27.67
CA GLU A 112 12.10 -43.37 -28.06
C GLU A 112 11.76 -44.88 -28.02
N LEU A 113 10.99 -45.33 -27.01
CA LEU A 113 10.47 -46.69 -26.96
C LEU A 113 9.59 -47.00 -28.18
N CYS A 114 8.66 -46.11 -28.54
CA CYS A 114 7.84 -46.27 -29.74
C CYS A 114 8.70 -46.34 -31.02
N ARG A 115 9.73 -45.50 -31.15
CA ARG A 115 10.64 -45.52 -32.30
C ARG A 115 11.32 -46.87 -32.45
N GLN A 116 11.77 -47.46 -31.34
CA GLN A 116 12.42 -48.77 -31.34
C GLN A 116 11.46 -49.89 -31.71
N ILE A 117 10.23 -49.88 -31.18
CA ILE A 117 9.17 -50.83 -31.56
C ILE A 117 8.86 -50.74 -33.05
N SER A 118 8.73 -49.53 -33.60
CA SER A 118 8.44 -49.30 -35.02
C SER A 118 9.59 -49.75 -35.95
N SER A 119 10.82 -49.85 -35.43
CA SER A 119 12.02 -50.23 -36.20
C SER A 119 12.37 -51.72 -36.15
N ASP A 120 11.59 -52.55 -35.45
CA ASP A 120 11.86 -53.99 -35.23
C ASP A 120 13.22 -54.31 -34.56
N GLU A 121 13.84 -53.33 -33.90
CA GLU A 121 15.11 -53.49 -33.18
C GLU A 121 14.92 -54.11 -31.78
N LEU A 122 14.62 -55.41 -31.75
CA LEU A 122 14.35 -56.15 -30.50
C LEU A 122 15.56 -56.23 -29.53
N SER A 123 16.79 -56.04 -30.02
CA SER A 123 17.99 -56.14 -29.17
C SER A 123 18.21 -54.96 -28.23
N GLY A 124 17.51 -53.83 -28.42
CA GLY A 124 17.58 -52.63 -27.56
C GLY A 124 16.35 -52.38 -26.69
N LEU A 125 15.26 -53.11 -26.93
CA LEU A 125 13.94 -52.85 -26.33
C LEU A 125 13.97 -52.93 -24.79
N GLU A 126 14.65 -53.94 -24.23
CA GLU A 126 14.70 -54.16 -22.77
C GLU A 126 15.42 -53.00 -22.04
N ALA A 127 16.50 -52.48 -22.62
CA ALA A 127 17.23 -51.35 -22.06
C ALA A 127 16.41 -50.04 -22.11
N THR A 128 15.66 -49.83 -23.18
CA THR A 128 14.80 -48.64 -23.32
C THR A 128 13.59 -48.72 -22.39
N MET A 129 13.04 -49.91 -22.18
CA MET A 129 11.99 -50.13 -21.17
C MET A 129 12.49 -49.86 -19.75
N GLU A 130 13.73 -50.24 -19.42
CA GLU A 130 14.36 -49.90 -18.14
C GLU A 130 14.56 -48.38 -17.98
N ALA A 131 14.96 -47.68 -19.05
CA ALA A 131 15.06 -46.22 -19.05
C ALA A 131 13.69 -45.52 -18.88
N VAL A 132 12.62 -46.08 -19.46
CA VAL A 132 11.25 -45.58 -19.26
C VAL A 132 10.78 -45.81 -17.81
N GLU A 133 11.09 -46.97 -17.23
CA GLU A 133 10.77 -47.28 -15.83
C GLU A 133 11.50 -46.33 -14.85
N GLU A 134 12.79 -46.10 -15.06
CA GLU A 134 13.59 -45.17 -14.25
C GLU A 134 13.04 -43.74 -14.34
N GLU A 135 12.77 -43.26 -15.56
CA GLU A 135 12.20 -41.92 -15.76
C GLU A 135 10.77 -41.80 -15.21
N ALA A 136 9.97 -42.87 -15.25
CA ALA A 136 8.62 -42.87 -14.69
C ALA A 136 8.62 -42.75 -13.16
N ASN A 137 9.62 -43.34 -12.49
CA ASN A 137 9.80 -43.13 -11.05
C ASN A 137 10.18 -41.68 -10.75
N GLY A 138 11.12 -41.10 -11.50
CA GLY A 138 11.48 -39.69 -11.36
C GLY A 138 10.32 -38.74 -11.70
N TYR A 139 9.51 -39.08 -12.70
CA TYR A 139 8.30 -38.35 -13.05
C TYR A 139 7.30 -38.28 -11.90
N ARG A 140 7.05 -39.39 -11.20
CA ARG A 140 6.13 -39.41 -10.06
C ARG A 140 6.59 -38.48 -8.95
N GLU A 141 7.87 -38.51 -8.60
CA GLU A 141 8.44 -37.61 -7.60
C GLU A 141 8.28 -36.14 -8.02
N ARG A 142 8.54 -35.81 -9.29
CA ARG A 142 8.35 -34.45 -9.82
C ARG A 142 6.88 -34.03 -9.84
N LEU A 143 5.97 -34.94 -10.17
CA LEU A 143 4.53 -34.68 -10.22
C LEU A 143 3.97 -34.41 -8.82
N ASP A 144 4.33 -35.23 -7.84
CA ASP A 144 3.89 -35.05 -6.45
C ASP A 144 4.40 -33.71 -5.90
N ALA A 145 5.67 -33.38 -6.14
CA ALA A 145 6.24 -32.09 -5.76
C ALA A 145 5.52 -30.91 -6.44
N ALA A 146 5.32 -30.98 -7.76
CA ALA A 146 4.65 -29.92 -8.52
C ALA A 146 3.20 -29.71 -8.04
N ARG A 147 2.47 -30.78 -7.71
CA ARG A 147 1.12 -30.65 -7.16
C ARG A 147 1.09 -29.98 -5.81
N GLU A 148 2.02 -30.34 -4.93
CA GLU A 148 2.12 -29.72 -3.62
C GLU A 148 2.48 -28.23 -3.72
N ASP A 149 3.40 -27.88 -4.63
CA ASP A 149 3.76 -26.49 -4.91
C ASP A 149 2.57 -25.72 -5.52
N MET A 150 1.86 -26.29 -6.51
CA MET A 150 0.66 -25.67 -7.09
C MET A 150 -0.42 -25.43 -6.03
N ARG A 151 -0.70 -26.42 -5.17
CA ARG A 151 -1.65 -26.30 -4.06
C ARG A 151 -1.26 -25.18 -3.11
N THR A 152 0.02 -25.14 -2.73
CA THR A 152 0.57 -24.11 -1.86
C THR A 152 0.40 -22.71 -2.45
N VAL A 153 0.75 -22.53 -3.73
CA VAL A 153 0.59 -21.24 -4.43
C VAL A 153 -0.89 -20.85 -4.46
N LEU A 154 -1.80 -21.74 -4.86
CA LEU A 154 -3.23 -21.43 -4.91
C LEU A 154 -3.82 -21.06 -3.55
N GLU A 155 -3.49 -21.80 -2.49
CA GLU A 155 -3.97 -21.51 -1.13
C GLU A 155 -3.50 -20.15 -0.61
N GLN A 156 -2.30 -19.71 -1.00
CA GLN A 156 -1.81 -18.38 -0.63
C GLN A 156 -2.44 -17.29 -1.50
N LEU A 157 -2.59 -17.52 -2.81
CA LEU A 157 -3.28 -16.61 -3.72
C LEU A 157 -4.75 -16.40 -3.34
N GLU A 158 -5.42 -17.41 -2.75
CA GLU A 158 -6.78 -17.27 -2.23
C GLU A 158 -6.88 -16.42 -0.96
N LYS A 159 -5.78 -16.27 -0.21
CA LYS A 159 -5.70 -15.40 0.98
C LYS A 159 -5.31 -13.96 0.63
N LEU A 160 -4.71 -13.75 -0.54
CA LEU A 160 -4.29 -12.42 -1.01
C LEU A 160 -5.41 -11.38 -1.19
N PRO A 161 -6.68 -11.72 -1.51
CA PRO A 161 -7.77 -10.75 -1.51
C PRO A 161 -7.93 -9.99 -0.18
N GLU A 162 -7.60 -10.61 0.96
CA GLU A 162 -7.60 -9.92 2.26
C GLU A 162 -6.42 -8.94 2.39
N ALA A 163 -5.27 -9.24 1.78
CA ALA A 163 -4.10 -8.37 1.75
C ALA A 163 -4.24 -7.20 0.75
N LEU A 164 -4.89 -7.43 -0.40
CA LEU A 164 -5.23 -6.37 -1.36
C LEU A 164 -6.31 -5.43 -0.81
N TRP A 165 -7.09 -5.88 0.18
CA TRP A 165 -8.02 -5.03 0.91
C TRP A 165 -7.32 -3.99 1.81
N ILE A 166 -5.99 -4.05 1.97
CA ILE A 166 -5.22 -2.99 2.64
C ILE A 166 -5.45 -1.66 1.95
N VAL A 167 -5.49 -1.60 0.62
CA VAL A 167 -5.76 -0.36 -0.13
C VAL A 167 -7.09 0.25 0.30
N ASN A 168 -8.13 -0.57 0.50
CA ASN A 168 -9.42 -0.09 1.03
C ASN A 168 -9.35 0.29 2.52
N LYS A 169 -8.45 -0.33 3.30
CA LYS A 169 -8.19 0.07 4.70
C LYS A 169 -7.44 1.39 4.79
N ILE A 170 -6.80 1.89 3.73
CA ILE A 170 -6.14 3.20 3.68
C ILE A 170 -7.17 4.33 3.75
N GLU A 171 -8.33 4.15 3.13
CA GLU A 171 -9.37 5.18 3.04
C GLU A 171 -9.86 5.63 4.42
N GLY A 172 -9.98 4.71 5.38
CA GLY A 172 -10.45 5.00 6.72
C GLY A 172 -9.54 5.96 7.51
N PRO A 173 -8.25 5.62 7.72
CA PRO A 173 -7.26 6.53 8.29
C PRO A 173 -7.15 7.87 7.58
N VAL A 174 -7.08 7.86 6.24
CA VAL A 174 -7.04 9.09 5.41
C VAL A 174 -8.25 9.98 5.71
N HIS A 175 -9.45 9.41 5.72
CA HIS A 175 -10.67 10.14 5.99
C HIS A 175 -10.71 10.74 7.40
N ARG A 176 -10.26 9.98 8.42
CA ARG A 176 -10.19 10.48 9.80
C ARG A 176 -9.25 11.68 9.92
N MET A 177 -8.09 11.63 9.26
CA MET A 177 -7.15 12.75 9.29
C MET A 177 -7.72 13.99 8.60
N LYS A 178 -8.34 13.82 7.42
CA LYS A 178 -9.00 14.93 6.72
C LYS A 178 -10.07 15.58 7.59
N LEU A 179 -10.89 14.77 8.27
CA LEU A 179 -11.92 15.28 9.17
C LEU A 179 -11.31 16.09 10.32
N ARG A 180 -10.25 15.56 10.96
CA ARG A 180 -9.54 16.25 12.05
C ARG A 180 -8.96 17.60 11.59
N ASN A 181 -8.33 17.62 10.43
CA ASN A 181 -7.75 18.83 9.86
C ASN A 181 -8.81 19.92 9.62
N VAL A 182 -9.99 19.53 9.11
CA VAL A 182 -11.14 20.43 8.96
C VAL A 182 -11.67 20.90 10.32
N GLU A 183 -11.72 20.04 11.34
CA GLU A 183 -12.13 20.41 12.68
C GLU A 183 -11.18 21.43 13.33
N ILE A 184 -9.87 21.26 13.15
CA ILE A 184 -8.84 22.21 13.61
C ILE A 184 -9.03 23.56 12.92
N GLU A 185 -9.12 23.56 11.59
CA GLU A 185 -9.35 24.77 10.80
C GLU A 185 -10.62 25.50 11.24
N SER A 186 -11.73 24.78 11.35
CA SER A 186 -13.00 25.36 11.79
C SER A 186 -12.90 25.96 13.20
N SER A 187 -12.23 25.29 14.13
CA SER A 187 -12.12 25.75 15.53
C SER A 187 -11.30 27.04 15.66
N ILE A 188 -10.18 27.12 14.94
CA ILE A 188 -9.33 28.33 14.93
C ILE A 188 -10.08 29.48 14.27
N MET A 189 -10.67 29.23 13.10
CA MET A 189 -11.38 30.29 12.36
C MET A 189 -12.63 30.77 13.10
N GLU A 190 -13.33 29.90 13.82
CA GLU A 190 -14.44 30.30 14.69
C GLU A 190 -13.96 31.19 15.84
N ALA A 191 -12.83 30.85 16.48
CA ALA A 191 -12.25 31.68 17.54
C ALA A 191 -11.86 33.07 17.03
N VAL A 192 -11.23 33.15 15.86
CA VAL A 192 -10.88 34.43 15.21
C VAL A 192 -12.14 35.23 14.86
N GLN A 193 -13.17 34.60 14.28
CA GLN A 193 -14.44 35.27 13.96
C GLN A 193 -15.14 35.82 15.20
N ASN A 194 -15.09 35.11 16.33
CA ASN A 194 -15.66 35.57 17.59
C ASN A 194 -14.96 36.85 18.10
N ILE A 195 -13.63 36.91 17.99
CA ILE A 195 -12.86 38.12 18.31
C ILE A 195 -13.25 39.27 17.38
N SER A 196 -13.25 39.05 16.06
CA SER A 196 -13.66 40.08 15.10
C SER A 196 -15.08 40.59 15.35
N HIS A 197 -16.00 39.71 15.76
CA HIS A 197 -17.36 40.10 16.11
C HIS A 197 -17.39 41.02 17.34
N ARG A 198 -16.66 40.67 18.41
CA ARG A 198 -16.60 41.47 19.64
C ARG A 198 -15.87 42.79 19.43
N GLN A 199 -14.81 42.82 18.63
CA GLN A 199 -14.16 44.05 18.19
C GLN A 199 -15.17 45.03 17.59
N GLY A 200 -16.03 44.55 16.70
CA GLY A 200 -17.10 45.37 16.12
C GLY A 200 -18.07 45.92 17.17
N LEU A 201 -18.43 45.13 18.19
CA LEU A 201 -19.29 45.59 19.29
C LEU A 201 -18.60 46.63 20.17
N LEU A 202 -17.32 46.42 20.51
CA LEU A 202 -16.53 47.35 21.29
C LEU A 202 -16.30 48.65 20.57
N ARG A 203 -15.95 48.60 19.28
CA ARG A 203 -15.83 49.78 18.41
C ARG A 203 -17.10 50.60 18.43
N ALA A 204 -18.26 49.97 18.23
CA ALA A 204 -19.53 50.67 18.27
C ALA A 204 -19.80 51.33 19.64
N SER A 205 -19.48 50.64 20.74
CA SER A 205 -19.70 51.15 22.11
C SER A 205 -18.73 52.30 22.48
N LEU A 206 -17.46 52.20 22.09
CA LEU A 206 -16.45 53.25 22.29
C LEU A 206 -16.79 54.50 21.48
N LEU A 207 -17.14 54.35 20.20
CA LEU A 207 -17.50 55.50 19.36
C LEU A 207 -18.76 56.22 19.87
N ASP A 208 -19.74 55.50 20.41
CA ASP A 208 -20.91 56.11 21.07
C ASP A 208 -20.52 56.89 22.33
N ALA A 209 -19.62 56.34 23.17
CA ALA A 209 -19.12 57.02 24.37
C ALA A 209 -18.35 58.31 24.02
N ILE A 210 -17.51 58.27 22.98
CA ILE A 210 -16.77 59.45 22.49
C ILE A 210 -17.73 60.51 21.94
N ALA A 211 -18.74 60.12 21.15
CA ALA A 211 -19.73 61.03 20.60
C ALA A 211 -20.56 61.75 21.67
N GLN A 212 -20.66 61.17 22.87
CA GLN A 212 -21.33 61.78 24.03
C GLN A 212 -20.40 62.67 24.88
N SER A 213 -19.09 62.66 24.59
CA SER A 213 -18.08 63.50 25.25
C SER A 213 -17.93 64.86 24.53
N SER A 214 -17.39 65.88 25.22
CA SER A 214 -17.29 67.26 24.69
C SER A 214 -15.91 67.60 24.08
N HIS A 215 -15.21 66.62 23.51
CA HIS A 215 -13.81 66.73 23.07
C HIS A 215 -13.62 66.99 21.55
N ASP A 216 -12.41 67.39 21.16
CA ASP A 216 -12.02 67.84 19.81
C ASP A 216 -11.82 66.68 18.81
N SER A 217 -11.60 67.00 17.53
CA SER A 217 -11.45 66.01 16.44
C SER A 217 -10.21 65.12 16.58
N ASP A 218 -9.08 65.68 17.02
CA ASP A 218 -7.78 64.98 17.07
C ASP A 218 -7.79 63.82 18.09
N ASP A 219 -8.53 64.00 19.20
CA ASP A 219 -8.76 63.00 20.25
C ASP A 219 -9.60 61.81 19.75
N THR A 220 -10.50 62.06 18.81
CA THR A 220 -11.34 61.03 18.16
C THR A 220 -10.53 60.23 17.13
N ASP A 221 -9.58 60.88 16.46
CA ASP A 221 -8.71 60.25 15.46
C ASP A 221 -7.76 59.23 16.09
N LEU A 222 -7.24 59.49 17.30
CA LEU A 222 -6.39 58.56 18.07
C LEU A 222 -7.11 57.22 18.34
N ILE A 223 -8.31 57.27 18.91
CA ILE A 223 -9.07 56.06 19.27
C ILE A 223 -9.54 55.32 18.01
N THR A 224 -9.93 56.06 16.97
CA THR A 224 -10.33 55.45 15.70
C THR A 224 -9.13 54.74 15.05
N SER A 225 -7.94 55.34 15.09
CA SER A 225 -6.70 54.74 14.56
C SER A 225 -6.33 53.47 15.32
N PHE A 226 -6.42 53.46 16.65
CA PHE A 226 -6.19 52.26 17.46
C PHE A 226 -7.17 51.12 17.10
N LEU A 227 -8.46 51.43 16.98
CA LEU A 227 -9.48 50.43 16.64
C LEU A 227 -9.28 49.85 15.24
N GLU A 228 -8.87 50.70 14.28
CA GLU A 228 -8.52 50.26 12.93
C GLU A 228 -7.25 49.40 12.92
N GLY A 229 -6.23 49.75 13.71
CA GLY A 229 -5.02 48.94 13.89
C GLY A 229 -5.35 47.56 14.46
N TRP A 230 -6.17 47.47 15.51
CA TRP A 230 -6.56 46.19 16.11
C TRP A 230 -7.35 45.29 15.16
N GLU A 231 -8.30 45.86 14.40
CA GLU A 231 -9.03 45.13 13.36
C GLU A 231 -8.08 44.63 12.27
N ASN A 232 -7.11 45.46 11.87
CA ASN A 232 -6.10 45.10 10.88
C ASN A 232 -5.23 43.93 11.37
N GLU A 233 -4.68 43.99 12.58
CA GLU A 233 -3.88 42.90 13.16
C GLU A 233 -4.67 41.59 13.25
N THR A 234 -5.96 41.67 13.55
CA THR A 234 -6.83 40.49 13.64
C THR A 234 -7.14 39.91 12.27
N SER A 235 -7.33 40.77 11.26
CA SER A 235 -7.51 40.35 9.87
C SER A 235 -6.24 39.70 9.32
N VAL A 236 -5.07 40.28 9.58
CA VAL A 236 -3.77 39.72 9.18
C VAL A 236 -3.57 38.35 9.82
N LEU A 237 -3.80 38.23 11.13
CA LEU A 237 -3.73 36.93 11.80
C LEU A 237 -4.71 35.91 11.20
N ALA A 238 -5.94 36.32 10.87
CA ALA A 238 -6.93 35.43 10.25
C ALA A 238 -6.44 34.88 8.91
N GLU A 239 -5.87 35.74 8.06
CA GLU A 239 -5.31 35.38 6.76
C GLU A 239 -4.12 34.43 6.93
N ASP A 240 -3.17 34.78 7.81
CA ASP A 240 -1.96 34.00 8.06
C ASP A 240 -2.27 32.61 8.62
N LEU A 241 -3.16 32.51 9.62
CA LEU A 241 -3.59 31.23 10.19
C LEU A 241 -4.31 30.37 9.14
N SER A 242 -5.18 30.98 8.32
CA SER A 242 -5.88 30.28 7.25
C SER A 242 -4.91 29.75 6.20
N GLU A 243 -3.92 30.53 5.78
CA GLU A 243 -2.92 30.11 4.80
C GLU A 243 -2.08 28.93 5.34
N GLN A 244 -1.61 29.02 6.58
CA GLN A 244 -0.82 27.95 7.21
C GLN A 244 -1.60 26.64 7.34
N LEU A 245 -2.86 26.71 7.79
CA LEU A 245 -3.71 25.51 7.91
C LEU A 245 -4.04 24.90 6.56
N GLN A 246 -4.29 25.72 5.53
CA GLN A 246 -4.50 25.23 4.18
C GLN A 246 -3.26 24.57 3.59
N MET A 247 -2.08 25.18 3.78
CA MET A 247 -0.82 24.60 3.35
C MET A 247 -0.57 23.24 4.01
N TRP A 248 -0.71 23.16 5.34
CA TRP A 248 -0.64 21.91 6.10
C TRP A 248 -1.61 20.84 5.57
N ASN A 249 -2.86 21.24 5.33
CA ASN A 249 -3.90 20.32 4.83
C ASN A 249 -3.55 19.77 3.45
N ASN A 250 -3.11 20.63 2.54
CA ASN A 250 -2.70 20.25 1.19
C ASN A 250 -1.48 19.33 1.22
N GLN A 251 -0.44 19.68 1.98
CA GLN A 251 0.77 18.85 2.13
C GLN A 251 0.45 17.48 2.73
N THR A 252 -0.41 17.45 3.74
CA THR A 252 -0.87 16.19 4.36
C THR A 252 -1.61 15.33 3.33
N GLU A 253 -2.52 15.93 2.55
CA GLU A 253 -3.26 15.22 1.50
C GLU A 253 -2.34 14.66 0.40
N ASP A 254 -1.41 15.48 -0.09
CA ASP A 254 -0.43 15.07 -1.11
C ASP A 254 0.45 13.92 -0.61
N THR A 255 0.92 14.00 0.64
CA THR A 255 1.72 12.94 1.27
C THR A 255 0.93 11.64 1.39
N LEU A 256 -0.34 11.71 1.80
CA LEU A 256 -1.20 10.53 1.87
C LEU A 256 -1.45 9.90 0.51
N HIS A 257 -1.66 10.72 -0.53
CA HIS A 257 -1.83 10.23 -1.90
C HIS A 257 -0.57 9.51 -2.39
N MET A 258 0.60 10.11 -2.17
CA MET A 258 1.89 9.49 -2.51
C MET A 258 2.06 8.13 -1.81
N ILE A 259 1.79 8.05 -0.51
CA ILE A 259 1.88 6.79 0.24
C ILE A 259 0.90 5.76 -0.32
N ALA A 260 -0.33 6.14 -0.64
CA ALA A 260 -1.30 5.21 -1.20
C ALA A 260 -0.81 4.61 -2.52
N THR A 261 -0.23 5.44 -3.41
CA THR A 261 0.39 4.99 -4.66
C THR A 261 1.59 4.06 -4.41
N GLU A 262 2.48 4.40 -3.48
CA GLU A 262 3.65 3.57 -3.15
C GLU A 262 3.23 2.22 -2.52
N VAL A 263 2.22 2.21 -1.66
CA VAL A 263 1.66 0.98 -1.09
C VAL A 263 1.11 0.07 -2.19
N GLU A 264 0.38 0.62 -3.16
CA GLU A 264 -0.12 -0.13 -4.32
C GLU A 264 1.03 -0.72 -5.16
N ALA A 265 2.07 0.07 -5.43
CA ALA A 265 3.25 -0.38 -6.16
C ALA A 265 4.00 -1.51 -5.43
N ILE A 266 4.20 -1.40 -4.11
CA ILE A 266 4.83 -2.44 -3.30
C ILE A 266 3.98 -3.72 -3.32
N LEU A 267 2.65 -3.62 -3.21
CA LEU A 267 1.76 -4.78 -3.29
C LEU A 267 1.85 -5.45 -4.66
N HIS A 268 1.88 -4.68 -5.75
CA HIS A 268 2.09 -5.23 -7.09
C HIS A 268 3.43 -5.98 -7.21
N ASN A 269 4.53 -5.40 -6.71
CA ASN A 269 5.86 -6.02 -6.74
C ASN A 269 5.96 -7.29 -5.89
N LEU A 270 5.26 -7.35 -4.76
CA LEU A 270 5.27 -8.51 -3.88
C LEU A 270 4.35 -9.64 -4.37
N ILE A 271 3.26 -9.30 -5.04
CA ILE A 271 2.19 -10.26 -5.30
C ILE A 271 2.15 -10.66 -6.77
N GLU A 272 2.21 -9.70 -7.70
CA GLU A 272 2.02 -9.96 -9.13
C GLU A 272 3.34 -10.24 -9.85
N SER A 273 4.41 -9.49 -9.57
CA SER A 273 5.71 -9.67 -10.23
C SER A 273 6.27 -11.11 -10.14
N PRO A 274 6.22 -11.81 -8.99
CA PRO A 274 6.68 -13.20 -8.90
C PRO A 274 5.88 -14.16 -9.79
N VAL A 275 4.55 -13.95 -9.91
CA VAL A 275 3.70 -14.73 -10.81
C VAL A 275 4.07 -14.47 -12.26
N THR A 276 4.16 -13.21 -12.66
CA THR A 276 4.50 -12.84 -14.04
C THR A 276 5.83 -13.45 -14.47
N ALA A 277 6.86 -13.34 -13.63
CA ALA A 277 8.17 -13.92 -13.93
C ALA A 277 8.14 -15.46 -13.99
N PHE A 278 7.25 -16.13 -13.24
CA PHE A 278 7.01 -17.57 -13.43
C PHE A 278 6.30 -17.87 -14.77
N LEU A 279 5.28 -17.09 -15.14
CA LEU A 279 4.54 -17.26 -16.40
C LEU A 279 5.42 -17.03 -17.64
N GLU A 280 6.43 -16.17 -17.53
CA GLU A 280 7.42 -15.91 -18.58
C GLU A 280 8.54 -16.97 -18.63
N GLY A 281 8.52 -17.92 -17.69
CA GLY A 281 9.51 -19.01 -17.60
C GLY A 281 10.86 -18.57 -17.04
N GLU A 282 10.93 -17.39 -16.40
CA GLU A 282 12.13 -16.91 -15.72
C GLU A 282 12.36 -17.61 -14.38
N ASN A 283 11.30 -18.14 -13.76
CA ASN A 283 11.36 -18.77 -12.45
C ASN A 283 10.67 -20.14 -12.42
N SER A 284 11.05 -20.98 -11.45
CA SER A 284 10.45 -22.30 -11.22
C SER A 284 9.24 -22.25 -10.29
N LEU A 285 8.32 -23.20 -10.46
CA LEU A 285 7.14 -23.36 -9.60
C LEU A 285 7.52 -23.54 -8.12
N LYS A 286 8.58 -24.29 -7.85
CA LYS A 286 9.11 -24.50 -6.50
C LYS A 286 9.50 -23.17 -5.84
N CYS A 287 10.23 -22.32 -6.56
CA CYS A 287 10.64 -21.02 -6.03
C CYS A 287 9.43 -20.09 -5.78
N LEU A 288 8.41 -20.17 -6.63
CA LEU A 288 7.15 -19.43 -6.43
C LEU A 288 6.41 -19.91 -5.17
N ALA A 289 6.37 -21.22 -4.92
CA ALA A 289 5.76 -21.78 -3.70
C ALA A 289 6.54 -21.40 -2.42
N GLU A 290 7.87 -21.46 -2.46
CA GLU A 290 8.73 -21.02 -1.35
C GLU A 290 8.60 -19.51 -1.08
N TYR A 291 8.36 -18.71 -2.12
CA TYR A 291 8.13 -17.27 -1.99
C TYR A 291 6.85 -16.97 -1.18
N TYR A 292 5.72 -17.55 -1.57
CA TYR A 292 4.44 -17.24 -0.94
C TYR A 292 4.25 -17.85 0.45
N THR A 293 5.04 -18.87 0.80
CA THR A 293 5.06 -19.43 2.16
C THR A 293 5.99 -18.66 3.11
N ASN A 294 6.72 -17.66 2.60
CA ASN A 294 7.64 -16.89 3.40
C ASN A 294 6.88 -15.93 4.33
N VAL A 295 7.05 -16.13 5.64
CA VAL A 295 6.52 -15.26 6.71
C VAL A 295 6.89 -13.78 6.48
N ALA A 296 8.00 -13.51 5.80
CA ALA A 296 8.42 -12.16 5.48
C ALA A 296 7.44 -11.43 4.54
N VAL A 297 6.76 -12.11 3.60
CA VAL A 297 5.75 -11.49 2.73
C VAL A 297 4.57 -10.99 3.58
N GLN A 298 4.12 -11.80 4.53
CA GLN A 298 3.07 -11.41 5.47
C GLN A 298 3.50 -10.26 6.40
N ALA A 299 4.77 -10.25 6.81
CA ALA A 299 5.32 -9.16 7.63
C ALA A 299 5.35 -7.82 6.86
N VAL A 300 5.65 -7.83 5.55
CA VAL A 300 5.59 -6.61 4.73
C VAL A 300 4.16 -6.12 4.57
N VAL A 301 3.22 -7.03 4.32
CA VAL A 301 1.77 -6.74 4.27
C VAL A 301 1.29 -6.08 5.57
N THR A 302 1.62 -6.63 6.74
CA THR A 302 1.32 -5.99 8.04
C THR A 302 2.07 -4.67 8.23
N GLY A 303 3.30 -4.56 7.72
CA GLY A 303 4.08 -3.32 7.76
C GLY A 303 3.42 -2.17 6.99
N LEU A 304 2.82 -2.47 5.84
CA LEU A 304 2.08 -1.50 5.01
C LEU A 304 0.85 -0.96 5.75
N GLU A 305 0.12 -1.79 6.49
CA GLU A 305 -1.02 -1.32 7.31
C GLU A 305 -0.59 -0.32 8.38
N ASN A 306 0.61 -0.50 8.94
CA ASN A 306 1.12 0.33 10.04
C ASN A 306 1.67 1.68 9.58
N ILE A 307 1.84 1.95 8.28
CA ILE A 307 2.39 3.23 7.79
C ILE A 307 1.46 4.40 8.13
N PHE A 308 0.13 4.16 8.17
CA PHE A 308 -0.87 5.17 8.50
C PHE A 308 -0.90 5.54 9.99
N LEU A 309 -0.27 4.74 10.86
CA LEU A 309 -0.10 5.12 12.25
C LEU A 309 0.84 6.32 12.42
N CYS A 310 1.67 6.63 11.42
CA CYS A 310 2.55 7.81 11.44
C CYS A 310 1.79 9.14 11.44
N PHE A 311 0.54 9.12 11.01
CA PHE A 311 -0.32 10.30 11.01
C PHE A 311 -1.34 10.32 12.17
N GLY A 312 -1.27 9.31 13.03
CA GLY A 312 -2.26 9.01 14.07
C GLY A 312 -1.93 9.59 15.45
N GLY A 313 -1.09 10.62 15.54
CA GLY A 313 -0.86 11.33 16.79
C GLY A 313 -2.11 12.13 17.19
N GLU A 314 -3.14 11.46 17.73
CA GLU A 314 -4.43 12.06 18.13
C GLU A 314 -4.26 13.31 19.03
N ASP A 315 -3.11 13.44 19.72
CA ASP A 315 -2.83 14.52 20.66
C ASP A 315 -1.81 15.58 20.20
N ALA A 316 -1.11 15.40 19.07
CA ALA A 316 0.03 16.26 18.71
C ALA A 316 -0.37 17.73 18.49
N LEU A 317 -1.47 17.96 17.76
CA LEU A 317 -2.00 19.30 17.48
C LEU A 317 -3.08 19.75 18.47
N ALA A 318 -3.59 18.86 19.33
CA ALA A 318 -4.68 19.19 20.25
C ALA A 318 -4.26 20.21 21.32
N LYS A 319 -3.08 20.04 21.91
CA LYS A 319 -2.56 20.95 22.95
C LYS A 319 -2.11 22.31 22.38
N PRO A 320 -1.42 22.38 21.22
CA PRO A 320 -1.20 23.64 20.54
C PRO A 320 -2.50 24.37 20.19
N LEU A 321 -3.50 23.66 19.67
CA LEU A 321 -4.82 24.22 19.39
C LEU A 321 -5.48 24.81 20.64
N GLU A 322 -5.50 24.07 21.75
CA GLU A 322 -6.02 24.58 23.03
C GLU A 322 -5.26 25.85 23.47
N THR A 323 -3.95 25.88 23.26
CA THR A 323 -3.11 27.04 23.60
C THR A 323 -3.45 28.25 22.73
N ILE A 324 -3.59 28.07 21.42
CA ILE A 324 -3.99 29.12 20.46
C ILE A 324 -5.37 29.68 20.83
N VAL A 325 -6.36 28.81 21.02
CA VAL A 325 -7.73 29.23 21.41
C VAL A 325 -7.71 29.99 22.73
N ARG A 326 -6.92 29.54 23.70
CA ARG A 326 -6.77 30.23 24.99
C ARG A 326 -6.08 31.59 24.85
N LEU A 327 -5.04 31.69 24.02
CA LEU A 327 -4.33 32.95 23.78
C LEU A 327 -5.23 33.96 23.07
N LEU A 328 -5.98 33.51 22.05
CA LEU A 328 -7.03 34.29 21.38
C LEU A 328 -8.03 34.86 22.40
N ALA A 329 -8.57 34.02 23.29
CA ALA A 329 -9.49 34.46 24.34
C ALA A 329 -8.83 35.39 25.39
N LEU A 330 -7.53 35.24 25.64
CA LEU A 330 -6.82 36.10 26.60
C LEU A 330 -6.63 37.52 26.03
N VAL A 331 -6.18 37.62 24.78
CA VAL A 331 -6.06 38.91 24.08
C VAL A 331 -7.41 39.64 24.08
N GLU A 332 -8.47 38.90 23.75
CA GLU A 332 -9.84 39.41 23.77
C GLU A 332 -10.24 39.96 25.15
N ASN A 333 -10.08 39.19 26.23
CA ASN A 333 -10.50 39.63 27.56
C ASN A 333 -9.70 40.83 28.09
N ASP A 334 -8.40 40.88 27.81
CA ASP A 334 -7.54 41.97 28.26
C ASP A 334 -7.86 43.27 27.52
N VAL A 335 -8.07 43.21 26.19
CA VAL A 335 -8.47 44.38 25.40
C VAL A 335 -9.90 44.81 25.72
N ASP A 336 -10.84 43.86 25.93
CA ASP A 336 -12.21 44.15 26.38
C ASP A 336 -12.21 44.97 27.68
N SER A 337 -11.37 44.61 28.66
CA SER A 337 -11.26 45.33 29.92
C SER A 337 -10.74 46.76 29.72
N ILE A 338 -9.70 46.93 28.92
CA ILE A 338 -9.11 48.24 28.63
C ILE A 338 -10.12 49.14 27.90
N CYS A 339 -10.82 48.60 26.90
CA CYS A 339 -11.86 49.32 26.17
C CYS A 339 -13.04 49.71 27.09
N GLN A 340 -13.43 48.88 28.05
CA GLN A 340 -14.47 49.20 29.03
C GLN A 340 -14.04 50.31 29.99
N ASP A 341 -12.82 50.24 30.51
CA ASP A 341 -12.27 51.27 31.41
C ASP A 341 -12.18 52.63 30.69
N LEU A 342 -11.78 52.63 29.41
CA LEU A 342 -11.78 53.83 28.57
C LEU A 342 -13.20 54.37 28.32
N GLN A 343 -14.17 53.49 28.01
CA GLN A 343 -15.58 53.90 27.85
C GLN A 343 -16.12 54.58 29.11
N ASP A 344 -15.87 54.01 30.28
CA ASP A 344 -16.32 54.57 31.55
C ASP A 344 -15.62 55.90 31.86
N CYS A 345 -14.33 56.03 31.53
CA CYS A 345 -13.59 57.29 31.62
C CYS A 345 -14.25 58.37 30.75
N PHE A 346 -14.45 58.12 29.45
CA PHE A 346 -15.04 59.09 28.51
C PHE A 346 -16.47 59.51 28.88
N ARG A 347 -17.29 58.56 29.40
CA ARG A 347 -18.64 58.88 29.92
C ARG A 347 -18.59 59.74 31.19
N SER A 348 -17.60 59.51 32.06
CA SER A 348 -17.43 60.28 33.30
C SER A 348 -16.98 61.72 33.03
N ASP A 349 -16.09 61.93 32.05
CA ASP A 349 -15.66 63.27 31.62
C ASP A 349 -16.82 64.08 31.03
N GLY A 350 -17.73 63.44 30.30
CA GLY A 350 -18.95 64.08 29.77
C GLY A 350 -19.96 64.53 30.84
N THR A 351 -19.90 63.98 32.07
CA THR A 351 -20.86 64.27 33.15
C THR A 351 -20.31 65.22 34.23
N HIS A 352 -18.99 65.36 34.36
CA HIS A 352 -18.32 66.22 35.34
C HIS A 352 -17.89 67.58 34.77
N GLN A 353 -18.84 68.37 34.26
CA GLN A 353 -18.59 69.77 33.87
C GLN A 353 -18.36 70.76 35.04
N ALA A 354 -18.26 70.30 36.30
CA ALA A 354 -18.08 71.20 37.42
C ALA A 354 -17.28 70.55 38.57
N ALA A 355 -16.08 71.12 38.80
CA ALA A 355 -15.26 71.01 40.01
C ALA A 355 -14.22 69.87 40.09
N SER A 356 -13.12 69.98 39.35
CA SER A 356 -11.77 70.18 39.93
C SER A 356 -10.76 70.48 38.81
N THR A 357 -9.77 71.32 39.10
CA THR A 357 -8.83 71.88 38.10
C THR A 357 -7.48 71.15 37.99
N GLU A 358 -7.36 69.89 38.41
CA GLU A 358 -6.09 69.13 38.30
C GLU A 358 -6.31 67.62 38.08
N MET A 359 -7.34 67.22 37.31
CA MET A 359 -7.43 65.85 36.79
C MET A 359 -7.00 65.85 35.32
N MET A 360 -6.04 65.00 34.98
CA MET A 360 -5.64 64.69 33.60
C MET A 360 -6.88 64.27 32.82
N SER A 361 -7.06 64.77 31.59
CA SER A 361 -8.23 64.39 30.79
C SER A 361 -8.17 62.88 30.47
N CYS A 362 -9.32 62.23 30.32
CA CYS A 362 -9.33 60.81 29.96
C CYS A 362 -8.58 60.54 28.64
N PHE A 363 -8.56 61.51 27.72
CA PHE A 363 -7.82 61.42 26.46
C PHE A 363 -6.29 61.52 26.64
N GLU A 364 -5.79 62.43 27.47
CA GLU A 364 -4.36 62.52 27.80
C GLU A 364 -3.85 61.27 28.53
N ALA A 365 -4.71 60.62 29.31
CA ALA A 365 -4.39 59.35 29.96
C ALA A 365 -4.51 58.14 29.01
N ALA A 366 -5.33 58.23 27.96
CA ALA A 366 -5.61 57.15 27.04
C ALA A 366 -4.47 56.88 26.05
N GLU A 367 -3.80 57.91 25.54
CA GLU A 367 -2.72 57.76 24.54
C GLU A 367 -1.64 56.74 24.95
N PRO A 368 -0.95 56.85 26.09
CA PRO A 368 0.06 55.86 26.48
C PRO A 368 -0.52 54.48 26.82
N ILE A 369 -1.82 54.37 27.12
CA ILE A 369 -2.51 53.10 27.35
C ILE A 369 -2.81 52.41 26.03
N LEU A 370 -3.30 53.16 25.04
CA LEU A 370 -3.61 52.67 23.71
C LEU A 370 -2.34 52.22 22.98
N ASP A 371 -1.27 53.02 23.02
CA ASP A 371 0.04 52.64 22.46
C ASP A 371 0.57 51.32 23.08
N ALA A 372 0.52 51.20 24.41
CA ALA A 372 0.94 49.98 25.09
C ALA A 372 0.03 48.78 24.81
N THR A 373 -1.24 49.04 24.50
CA THR A 373 -2.22 48.00 24.14
C THR A 373 -2.01 47.53 22.70
N GLU A 374 -1.67 48.44 21.78
CA GLU A 374 -1.30 48.13 20.39
C GLU A 374 -0.05 47.23 20.35
N ASP A 375 1.01 47.61 21.06
CA ASP A 375 2.23 46.79 21.23
C ASP A 375 1.91 45.40 21.79
N PHE A 376 0.97 45.32 22.75
CA PHE A 376 0.53 44.06 23.33
C PHE A 376 -0.24 43.19 22.34
N ILE A 377 -1.17 43.79 21.58
CA ILE A 377 -1.95 43.10 20.54
C ILE A 377 -1.02 42.53 19.48
N GLU A 378 -0.14 43.36 18.91
CA GLU A 378 0.83 42.94 17.88
C GLU A 378 1.70 41.78 18.39
N ALA A 379 2.26 41.91 19.60
CA ALA A 379 3.09 40.87 20.19
C ALA A 379 2.32 39.55 20.39
N LYS A 380 1.04 39.63 20.77
CA LYS A 380 0.21 38.44 21.02
C LYS A 380 -0.31 37.80 19.75
N MET A 381 -0.67 38.56 18.72
CA MET A 381 -1.05 38.01 17.43
C MET A 381 0.13 37.26 16.80
N ASN A 382 1.32 37.84 16.86
CA ASN A 382 2.56 37.16 16.45
C ASN A 382 2.82 35.89 17.27
N GLU A 383 2.67 35.94 18.61
CA GLU A 383 2.81 34.75 19.45
C GLU A 383 1.84 33.63 19.04
N ILE A 384 0.57 33.97 18.77
CA ILE A 384 -0.45 33.00 18.33
C ILE A 384 -0.05 32.35 17.01
N PHE A 385 0.40 33.15 16.02
CA PHE A 385 0.87 32.65 14.74
C PHE A 385 2.03 31.66 14.92
N PHE A 386 3.07 32.03 15.68
CA PHE A 386 4.24 31.16 15.88
C PHE A 386 3.89 29.86 16.61
N HIS A 387 2.94 29.86 17.54
CA HIS A 387 2.49 28.61 18.18
C HIS A 387 1.83 27.65 17.18
N LEU A 388 1.12 28.16 16.18
CA LEU A 388 0.56 27.32 15.12
C LEU A 388 1.66 26.82 14.19
N GLU A 389 2.53 27.71 13.72
CA GLU A 389 3.64 27.38 12.82
C GLU A 389 4.53 26.29 13.43
N ASP A 390 4.96 26.47 14.68
CA ASP A 390 5.76 25.48 15.40
C ASP A 390 5.02 24.13 15.51
N ALA A 391 3.74 24.15 15.84
CA ALA A 391 2.95 22.93 16.02
C ALA A 391 2.80 22.13 14.73
N VAL A 392 2.47 22.81 13.64
CA VAL A 392 2.39 22.23 12.29
C VAL A 392 3.75 21.66 11.90
N PHE A 393 4.82 22.44 12.05
CA PHE A 393 6.18 22.01 11.72
C PHE A 393 6.62 20.78 12.52
N PHE A 394 6.37 20.75 13.83
CA PHE A 394 6.72 19.59 14.66
C PHE A 394 5.94 18.34 14.28
N GLU A 395 4.67 18.47 13.88
CA GLU A 395 3.88 17.33 13.44
C GLU A 395 4.29 16.84 12.05
N GLU A 396 4.63 17.75 11.14
CA GLU A 396 5.24 17.42 9.85
C GLU A 396 6.52 16.60 10.06
N LEU A 397 7.44 17.09 10.91
CA LEU A 397 8.70 16.41 11.19
C LEU A 397 8.51 15.04 11.85
N GLN A 398 7.54 14.91 12.77
CA GLN A 398 7.22 13.62 13.40
C GLN A 398 6.66 12.63 12.39
N THR A 399 5.76 13.09 11.55
CA THR A 399 5.15 12.33 10.47
C THR A 399 6.23 11.87 9.49
N GLU A 400 7.05 12.78 8.97
CA GLU A 400 8.13 12.49 8.03
C GLU A 400 9.14 11.50 8.62
N ALA A 401 9.59 11.71 9.86
CA ALA A 401 10.53 10.81 10.52
C ALA A 401 9.96 9.40 10.70
N CYS A 402 8.68 9.28 11.06
CA CYS A 402 7.99 8.00 11.18
C CYS A 402 7.86 7.31 9.81
N LEU A 403 7.40 8.04 8.80
CA LEU A 403 7.26 7.56 7.44
C LEU A 403 8.59 7.09 6.87
N TYR A 404 9.65 7.88 7.03
CA TYR A 404 10.99 7.52 6.59
C TYR A 404 11.46 6.21 7.21
N TYR A 405 11.29 6.05 8.53
CA TYR A 405 11.66 4.83 9.22
C TYR A 405 10.87 3.62 8.70
N LYS A 406 9.55 3.75 8.56
CA LYS A 406 8.67 2.68 8.07
C LYS A 406 8.94 2.32 6.61
N ALA A 407 9.06 3.31 5.73
CA ALA A 407 9.38 3.12 4.33
C ALA A 407 10.72 2.39 4.18
N ARG A 408 11.74 2.78 4.95
CA ARG A 408 13.04 2.10 4.94
C ARG A 408 12.94 0.63 5.38
N GLU A 409 12.21 0.33 6.44
CA GLU A 409 11.99 -1.06 6.89
C GLU A 409 11.27 -1.90 5.82
N LEU A 410 10.26 -1.33 5.19
CA LEU A 410 9.48 -1.96 4.12
C LEU A 410 10.34 -2.23 2.88
N MET A 411 11.06 -1.21 2.39
CA MET A 411 11.96 -1.34 1.23
C MET A 411 13.05 -2.38 1.47
N MET A 412 13.69 -2.40 2.65
CA MET A 412 14.70 -3.42 2.94
C MET A 412 14.11 -4.82 3.01
N SER A 413 12.90 -4.96 3.54
CA SER A 413 12.20 -6.24 3.63
C SER A 413 11.79 -6.76 2.26
N GLU A 414 11.19 -5.89 1.44
CA GLU A 414 10.79 -6.17 0.06
C GLU A 414 12.01 -6.53 -0.81
N ALA A 415 13.07 -5.73 -0.75
CA ALA A 415 14.33 -6.02 -1.45
C ALA A 415 14.94 -7.37 -1.03
N PHE A 416 14.94 -7.69 0.27
CA PHE A 416 15.46 -8.97 0.75
C PHE A 416 14.63 -10.16 0.26
N ILE A 417 13.30 -10.03 0.29
CA ILE A 417 12.36 -11.04 -0.21
C ILE A 417 12.58 -11.26 -1.71
N ASN A 418 12.66 -10.19 -2.50
CA ASN A 418 12.89 -10.26 -3.94
C ASN A 418 14.28 -10.82 -4.28
N LEU A 419 15.33 -10.47 -3.53
CA LEU A 419 16.65 -11.06 -3.71
C LEU A 419 16.65 -12.57 -3.43
N ARG A 420 15.96 -13.00 -2.37
CA ARG A 420 15.82 -14.43 -2.05
C ARG A 420 15.07 -15.18 -3.14
N TYR A 421 14.02 -14.57 -3.70
CA TYR A 421 13.29 -15.12 -4.83
C TYR A 421 14.20 -15.33 -6.05
N ARG A 422 14.96 -14.30 -6.45
CA ARG A 422 15.90 -14.37 -7.58
C ARG A 422 17.00 -15.42 -7.35
N ARG A 423 17.54 -15.52 -6.14
CA ARG A 423 18.56 -16.53 -5.79
C ARG A 423 18.04 -17.96 -5.90
N CYS A 424 16.77 -18.22 -5.57
CA CYS A 424 16.18 -19.55 -5.73
C CYS A 424 16.24 -20.03 -7.19
N ASN A 425 16.17 -19.11 -8.14
CA ASN A 425 16.16 -19.40 -9.58
C ASN A 425 17.56 -19.41 -10.23
N GLY A 426 18.63 -19.41 -9.42
CA GLY A 426 20.00 -19.53 -9.92
C GLY A 426 20.53 -18.28 -10.61
N ALA A 427 19.89 -17.12 -10.44
CA ALA A 427 20.46 -15.84 -10.86
C ALA A 427 21.76 -15.59 -10.07
N GLU A 428 22.89 -15.48 -10.78
CA GLU A 428 24.15 -15.03 -10.19
C GLU A 428 23.95 -13.68 -9.48
N GLU A 429 24.64 -13.48 -8.35
CA GLU A 429 24.59 -12.21 -7.64
C GLU A 429 24.90 -11.07 -8.63
N PRO A 430 24.02 -10.05 -8.79
CA PRO A 430 24.49 -8.81 -9.37
C PRO A 430 25.65 -8.38 -8.47
N SER A 431 26.83 -8.25 -9.08
CA SER A 431 28.02 -7.77 -8.37
C SER A 431 27.60 -6.56 -7.54
N SER A 432 28.10 -6.49 -6.31
CA SER A 432 27.71 -5.55 -5.24
C SER A 432 27.84 -4.05 -5.57
N GLN A 433 27.95 -3.69 -6.85
CA GLN A 433 27.92 -2.35 -7.42
C GLN A 433 26.62 -2.01 -8.17
N GLU A 434 25.80 -2.99 -8.60
CA GLU A 434 24.58 -2.69 -9.38
C GLU A 434 23.29 -2.64 -8.54
N SER A 435 23.24 -3.31 -7.38
CA SER A 435 22.04 -3.30 -6.50
C SER A 435 21.84 -2.01 -5.69
N LEU A 436 22.76 -1.05 -5.78
CA LEU A 436 22.65 0.29 -5.21
C LEU A 436 22.52 1.38 -6.29
N GLY A 437 22.49 1.01 -7.58
CA GLY A 437 22.61 1.94 -8.70
C GLY A 437 21.31 2.44 -9.32
N ASN A 438 20.16 1.83 -9.01
CA ASN A 438 18.87 2.17 -9.67
C ASN A 438 17.77 2.65 -8.72
N SER A 439 18.09 2.94 -7.45
CA SER A 439 17.29 3.91 -6.71
C SER A 439 17.58 5.25 -7.35
N GLN A 440 16.75 5.67 -8.31
CA GLN A 440 16.74 7.05 -8.75
C GLN A 440 16.60 7.89 -7.49
N TYR A 441 17.69 8.60 -7.19
CA TYR A 441 17.67 9.74 -6.31
C TYR A 441 16.46 10.58 -6.70
N ILE A 442 15.48 10.67 -5.82
CA ILE A 442 14.64 11.86 -5.74
C ILE A 442 15.62 12.93 -5.22
N PRO A 443 16.01 13.92 -6.03
CA PRO A 443 16.82 15.01 -5.51
C PRO A 443 15.93 15.88 -4.62
N VAL A 444 16.57 16.35 -3.54
CA VAL A 444 16.15 17.37 -2.58
C VAL A 444 15.26 18.45 -3.18
#